data_AF-A0A923TNA5-F1
#
_entry.id   AF-A0A923TNA5-F1
#
_cell.length_a   1.000
_cell.length_b   1.000
_cell.length_c   1.000
_cell.angle_alpha   90.00
_cell.angle_beta   90.00
_cell.angle_gamma   90.00
#
_symmetry.space_group_name_H-M   'P 1'
#
loop_
_entity.id
_entity.type
_entity.pdbx_description
1 polymer ?
#
loop_
_entity_poly.entity_id
_entity_poly.type
_entity_poly.pdbx_seq_one_letter_code
_entity_poly.pdbx_strand_id
1 'polypeptide(L)'
;MKKLKSRVLKSLTTVLFASAVCAAAQAQTQVTAPIKLAMIESLSGPFANTGEAVYRNLAWAVERVNARGGVKLPGGNRPLVIERYDNKGQNEEALSTLR
;
A
#
# COMPACT_ATOMS: atom_id res chain seq x y z
N MET A 1 19.40 37.66 32.74
CA MET A 1 19.63 36.90 31.49
C MET A 1 19.30 35.40 31.58
N LYS A 2 19.68 34.66 32.65
CA LYS A 2 19.37 33.21 32.79
C LYS A 2 17.88 32.84 32.75
N LYS A 3 17.00 33.64 33.38
CA LYS A 3 15.53 33.38 33.42
C LYS A 3 14.83 33.58 32.06
N LEU A 4 15.38 34.42 31.18
CA LEU A 4 14.83 34.67 29.85
C LEU A 4 15.14 33.48 28.91
N LYS A 5 16.37 32.95 28.98
CA LYS A 5 16.78 31.76 28.21
C LYS A 5 15.96 30.52 28.56
N SER A 6 15.65 30.29 29.84
CA SER A 6 14.83 29.13 30.24
C SER A 6 13.36 29.26 29.86
N ARG A 7 12.83 30.48 29.71
CA ARG A 7 11.46 30.72 29.22
C ARG A 7 11.35 30.48 27.72
N VAL A 8 12.32 30.97 26.95
CA VAL A 8 12.40 30.75 25.50
C VAL A 8 12.54 29.26 25.18
N LEU A 9 13.40 28.53 25.91
CA LEU A 9 13.59 27.10 25.70
C LEU A 9 12.32 26.29 26.00
N LYS A 10 11.58 26.64 27.06
CA LYS A 10 10.30 26.00 27.41
C LYS A 10 9.21 26.28 26.38
N SER A 11 9.10 27.52 25.89
CA SER A 11 8.15 27.86 24.81
C SER A 11 8.49 27.18 23.49
N LEU A 12 9.78 27.02 23.15
CA LEU A 12 10.21 26.28 21.96
C LEU A 12 9.79 24.80 22.04
N THR A 13 9.97 24.16 23.20
CA THR A 13 9.53 22.77 23.41
C THR A 13 8.01 22.62 23.34
N THR A 14 7.23 23.57 23.87
CA THR A 14 5.76 23.51 23.79
C THR A 14 5.25 23.66 22.35
N VAL A 15 5.87 24.53 21.54
CA VAL A 15 5.52 24.69 20.12
C VAL A 15 5.89 23.46 19.30
N LEU A 16 7.04 22.83 19.57
CA LEU A 16 7.45 21.59 18.90
C LEU A 16 6.51 20.41 19.21
N PHE A 17 6.01 20.32 20.45
CA PHE A 17 5.05 19.28 20.84
C PHE A 17 3.65 19.53 20.24
N ALA A 18 3.21 20.78 20.17
CA ALA A 18 1.89 21.12 19.61
C ALA A 18 1.81 20.85 18.10
N SER A 19 2.88 21.09 17.34
CA SER A 19 2.91 20.78 15.90
C SER A 19 2.96 19.28 15.61
N ALA A 20 3.63 18.49 16.46
CA ALA A 20 3.66 17.02 16.34
C ALA A 20 2.28 16.38 16.56
N VAL A 21 1.47 16.92 17.47
CA VAL A 21 0.12 16.40 17.76
C VAL A 21 -0.88 16.74 16.64
N CYS A 22 -0.79 17.92 16.03
CA CYS A 22 -1.66 18.27 14.90
C CYS A 22 -1.35 17.46 13.62
N ALA A 23 -0.08 17.12 13.37
CA ALA A 23 0.31 16.29 12.22
C ALA A 23 -0.19 14.84 12.35
N ALA A 24 -0.28 14.30 13.57
CA ALA A 24 -0.78 12.95 13.81
C ALA A 24 -2.30 12.82 13.60
N ALA A 25 -3.07 13.90 13.76
CA ALA A 25 -4.53 13.89 13.62
C ALA A 25 -5.02 13.79 12.17
N GLN A 26 -4.16 14.07 11.18
CA GLN A 26 -4.53 14.03 9.75
C GLN A 26 -4.35 12.62 9.12
N ALA A 27 -3.87 11.65 9.88
CA ALA A 27 -3.61 10.28 9.40
C ALA A 27 -4.71 9.27 9.80
N GLN A 28 -5.95 9.73 10.02
CA GLN A 28 -7.09 8.81 10.08
C GLN A 28 -7.45 8.34 8.67
N THR A 29 -6.67 7.40 8.17
CA THR A 29 -7.00 6.66 6.95
C THR A 29 -8.30 5.92 7.21
N GLN A 30 -9.39 6.36 6.59
CA GLN A 30 -10.65 5.64 6.60
C GLN A 30 -10.37 4.21 6.13
N VAL A 31 -10.67 3.21 6.96
CA VAL A 31 -10.35 1.80 6.70
C VAL A 31 -11.30 1.29 5.62
N THR A 32 -10.96 1.58 4.37
CA THR A 32 -11.70 1.10 3.21
C THR A 32 -11.09 -0.22 2.75
N ALA A 33 -11.94 -1.23 2.50
CA ALA A 33 -11.47 -2.56 2.09
C ALA A 33 -10.51 -2.48 0.90
N PRO A 34 -9.46 -3.31 0.81
CA PRO A 34 -8.56 -3.29 -0.34
C PRO A 34 -9.29 -3.64 -1.65
N ILE A 35 -8.71 -3.23 -2.77
CA ILE A 35 -9.05 -3.75 -4.10
C ILE A 35 -8.21 -5.00 -4.33
N LYS A 36 -8.86 -6.14 -4.49
CA LYS A 36 -8.21 -7.40 -4.81
C LYS A 36 -7.95 -7.49 -6.31
N LEU A 37 -6.70 -7.75 -6.68
CA LEU A 37 -6.24 -7.97 -8.04
C LEU A 37 -5.92 -9.45 -8.19
N ALA A 38 -6.80 -10.21 -8.83
CA ALA A 38 -6.54 -11.60 -9.16
C ALA A 38 -5.55 -11.68 -10.33
N MET A 39 -4.39 -12.28 -10.09
CA MET A 39 -3.38 -12.58 -11.09
C MET A 39 -3.39 -14.08 -11.38
N ILE A 40 -4.00 -14.44 -12.51
CA ILE A 40 -4.06 -15.82 -13.00
C ILE A 40 -2.93 -15.98 -14.01
N GLU A 41 -1.88 -16.68 -13.61
CA GLU A 41 -0.66 -16.82 -14.41
C GLU A 41 -0.05 -18.21 -14.26
N SER A 42 0.89 -18.53 -15.16
CA SER A 42 1.70 -19.75 -15.04
C SER A 42 2.73 -19.56 -13.94
N LEU A 43 2.41 -19.96 -12.71
CA LEU A 43 3.30 -19.87 -11.55
C LEU A 43 4.02 -21.19 -11.26
N SER A 44 3.63 -22.26 -11.94
CA SER A 44 4.35 -23.53 -12.01
C SER A 44 4.51 -24.01 -13.45
N GLY A 45 5.24 -25.12 -13.63
CA GLY A 45 5.50 -25.72 -14.94
C GLY A 45 6.53 -24.96 -15.79
N PRO A 46 6.61 -25.25 -17.10
CA PRO A 46 7.67 -24.75 -17.99
C PRO A 46 7.74 -23.23 -18.13
N PHE A 47 6.63 -22.52 -17.87
CA PHE A 47 6.52 -21.06 -17.99
C PHE A 47 6.49 -20.33 -16.64
N ALA A 48 6.80 -21.01 -15.53
CA ALA A 48 6.83 -20.44 -14.18
C ALA A 48 7.70 -19.18 -14.07
N ASN A 49 8.82 -19.14 -14.79
CA ASN A 49 9.75 -18.01 -14.82
C ASN A 49 9.08 -16.73 -15.38
N THR A 50 8.22 -16.87 -16.38
CA THR A 50 7.47 -15.76 -16.99
C THR A 50 6.40 -15.25 -16.05
N GLY A 51 5.61 -16.14 -15.43
CA GLY A 51 4.60 -15.75 -14.44
C GLY A 51 5.20 -15.07 -13.21
N GLU A 52 6.36 -15.54 -12.73
CA GLU A 52 7.10 -14.86 -11.66
C GLU A 52 7.62 -13.47 -12.08
N ALA A 53 8.01 -13.30 -13.35
CA ALA A 53 8.37 -11.98 -13.87
C ALA A 53 7.18 -11.02 -13.90
N VAL A 54 5.98 -11.50 -14.28
CA VAL A 54 4.74 -10.73 -14.20
C VAL A 54 4.46 -10.32 -12.75
N TYR A 55 4.54 -11.26 -11.81
CA TYR A 55 4.32 -10.99 -10.38
C TYR A 55 5.26 -9.90 -9.85
N ARG A 56 6.56 -10.00 -10.11
CA ARG A 56 7.54 -9.00 -9.62
C ARG A 56 7.26 -7.60 -10.15
N ASN A 57 6.86 -7.47 -11.42
CA ASN A 57 6.50 -6.18 -12.01
C ASN A 57 5.24 -5.60 -11.35
N LEU A 58 4.21 -6.42 -11.14
CA LEU A 58 2.98 -5.99 -10.50
C LEU A 58 3.19 -5.63 -9.03
N ALA A 59 3.95 -6.43 -8.28
CA ALA A 59 4.27 -6.16 -6.88
C ALA A 59 4.95 -4.80 -6.71
N TRP A 60 5.95 -4.51 -7.55
CA TRP A 60 6.65 -3.23 -7.60
C TRP A 60 5.73 -2.05 -7.96
N ALA A 61 4.78 -2.24 -8.88
CA ALA A 61 3.81 -1.20 -9.22
C ALA A 61 2.82 -0.95 -8.07
N VAL A 62 2.29 -2.03 -7.48
CA VAL A 62 1.33 -2.00 -6.37
C VAL A 62 1.94 -1.32 -5.14
N GLU A 63 3.18 -1.64 -4.79
CA GLU A 63 3.88 -1.00 -3.68
C GLU A 63 3.86 0.54 -3.82
N ARG A 64 4.15 1.06 -5.02
CA ARG A 64 4.16 2.50 -5.24
C ARG A 64 2.78 3.14 -5.27
N VAL A 65 1.80 2.45 -5.84
CA VAL A 65 0.41 2.93 -5.80
C VAL A 65 -0.04 3.04 -4.35
N ASN A 66 0.22 2.01 -3.54
CA ASN A 66 -0.12 1.98 -2.13
C ASN A 66 0.64 3.03 -1.32
N ALA A 67 1.94 3.23 -1.60
CA ALA A 67 2.74 4.29 -0.97
C ALA A 67 2.23 5.71 -1.29
N ARG A 68 1.53 5.89 -2.41
CA ARG A 68 0.84 7.15 -2.78
C ARG A 68 -0.60 7.23 -2.25
N GLY A 69 -0.98 6.33 -1.35
CA GLY A 69 -2.28 6.29 -0.70
C GLY A 69 -3.30 5.38 -1.38
N GLY A 70 -2.93 4.61 -2.40
CA GLY A 70 -3.82 3.67 -3.09
C GLY A 70 -4.58 4.29 -4.27
N VAL A 71 -5.60 3.58 -4.76
CA VAL A 71 -6.46 4.01 -5.87
C VAL A 71 -7.53 4.97 -5.35
N LYS A 72 -7.65 6.14 -5.97
CA LYS A 72 -8.69 7.12 -5.65
C LYS A 72 -10.06 6.63 -6.15
N LEU A 73 -11.02 6.46 -5.24
CA LEU A 73 -12.38 6.04 -5.55
C LEU A 73 -13.40 6.86 -4.74
N PRO A 74 -14.69 6.88 -5.16
CA PRO A 74 -15.76 7.35 -4.29
C PRO A 74 -15.72 6.60 -2.94
N GLY A 75 -15.80 7.33 -1.83
CA GLY A 75 -15.69 6.75 -0.48
C GLY A 75 -14.27 6.60 0.06
N GLY A 76 -13.26 7.13 -0.64
CA GLY A 76 -11.89 7.21 -0.17
C GLY A 76 -10.91 6.37 -0.98
N ASN A 77 -9.63 6.56 -0.72
CA ASN A 77 -8.60 5.81 -1.42
C ASN A 77 -8.57 4.36 -0.91
N ARG A 78 -8.33 3.41 -1.81
CA ARG A 78 -8.29 1.97 -1.49
C ARG A 78 -6.93 1.38 -1.88
N PRO A 79 -6.25 0.64 -0.99
CA PRO A 79 -5.01 -0.03 -1.35
C PRO A 79 -5.27 -1.21 -2.30
N LEU A 80 -4.29 -1.53 -3.14
CA LEU A 80 -4.29 -2.72 -3.99
C LEU A 80 -3.66 -3.90 -3.26
N VAL A 81 -4.22 -5.09 -3.44
CA VAL A 81 -3.66 -6.38 -2.97
C VAL A 81 -3.66 -7.36 -4.13
N ILE A 82 -2.52 -8.01 -4.38
CA ILE A 82 -2.40 -9.03 -5.42
C ILE A 82 -2.75 -10.39 -4.81
N GLU A 83 -3.71 -11.09 -5.41
CA GLU A 83 -4.01 -12.49 -5.14
C GLU A 83 -3.48 -13.32 -6.31
N ARG A 84 -2.66 -14.32 -6.00
CA ARG A 84 -1.94 -15.11 -7.00
C ARG A 84 -2.65 -16.44 -7.21
N TYR A 85 -2.92 -16.77 -8.46
CA TYR A 85 -3.53 -18.04 -8.84
C TYR A 85 -2.70 -18.70 -9.94
N ASP A 86 -2.37 -19.97 -9.74
CA ASP A 86 -1.57 -20.74 -10.67
C ASP A 86 -2.45 -21.53 -11.63
N ASN A 87 -2.44 -21.19 -12.92
CA ASN A 87 -3.12 -21.96 -13.96
C ASN A 87 -2.24 -23.07 -14.58
N LYS A 88 -0.98 -23.21 -14.14
CA LYS A 88 -0.03 -24.22 -14.63
C LYS A 88 0.22 -24.15 -16.16
N GLY A 89 -0.08 -23.02 -16.79
CA GLY A 89 -0.04 -22.85 -18.24
C GLY A 89 -1.14 -23.56 -19.02
N GLN A 90 -2.24 -23.94 -18.36
CA GLN A 90 -3.37 -24.63 -18.98
C GLN A 90 -4.59 -23.72 -19.10
N ASN A 91 -5.28 -23.79 -20.25
CA ASN A 91 -6.46 -22.96 -20.53
C ASN A 91 -7.64 -23.31 -19.62
N GLU A 92 -7.85 -24.60 -19.37
CA GLU A 92 -8.95 -25.12 -18.56
C GLU A 92 -8.81 -24.68 -17.10
N GLU A 93 -7.59 -24.73 -16.55
CA GLU A 93 -7.28 -24.27 -15.19
C GLU A 93 -7.46 -22.75 -15.07
N ALA A 94 -7.07 -21.99 -16.10
CA ALA A 94 -7.28 -20.54 -16.15
C ALA A 94 -8.78 -20.19 -16.11
N LEU A 95 -9.58 -20.88 -16.92
CA LEU A 95 -11.03 -20.71 -16.95
C LEU A 95 -11.72 -21.20 -15.67
N SER A 96 -11.19 -22.23 -15.01
CA SER A 96 -11.69 -22.71 -13.72
C SER A 96 -11.42 -21.70 -12.59
N THR A 97 -10.28 -21.01 -12.64
CA THR A 97 -9.90 -20.01 -11.63
C THR A 97 -10.66 -18.70 -11.81
N LEU A 98 -11.03 -18.35 -13.04
CA LEU A 98 -11.72 -17.09 -13.36
C LEU A 98 -13.21 -17.07 -12.99
N ARG A 99 -13.87 -18.24 -13.01
CA ARG A 99 -15.32 -18.37 -12.78
C ARG A 99 -15.66 -18.36 -11.30
#